data_AF-A0A8X6XMU7-F1
#
_entry.id   AF-A0A8X6XMU7-F1
#
_cell.length_a   1.000
_cell.length_b   1.000
_cell.length_c   1.000
_cell.angle_alpha   90.00
_cell.angle_beta   90.00
_cell.angle_gamma   90.00
#
_symmetry.space_group_name_H-M   'P 1'
#
loop_
_entity.id
_entity.type
_entity.pdbx_description
1 polymer ?
#
loop_
_entity_poly.entity_id
_entity_poly.type
_entity_poly.pdbx_seq_one_letter_code
_entity_poly.pdbx_strand_id
1 'polypeptide(L)'
;MTTRNISKERVLEHFKATWECPRPVENEVPSHNPSPTIQDPPERPPVLESLTPKVVAASLRAAENSAPGPDLISYKHWREIDPSRKVLSRIFNICLKIADIPDVWKSSKTILIHKGDSPDIIENWRPISLSDTAYKLFMKY
;
A
#
# COMPACT_ATOMS: atom_id res chain seq x y z
N MET A 1 18.13 -32.51 24.24
CA MET A 1 17.77 -31.94 22.91
C MET A 1 17.70 -30.44 23.07
N THR A 2 18.65 -29.71 22.49
CA THR A 2 18.80 -28.25 22.67
C THR A 2 17.93 -27.54 21.64
N THR A 3 16.77 -27.03 22.04
CA THR A 3 15.96 -26.13 21.21
C THR A 3 16.75 -24.85 20.97
N ARG A 4 17.30 -24.70 19.76
CA ARG A 4 17.95 -23.46 19.34
C ARG A 4 16.86 -22.44 19.01
N ASN A 5 16.64 -21.51 19.93
CA ASN A 5 15.77 -20.37 19.74
C ASN A 5 16.23 -19.56 18.52
N ILE A 6 15.39 -19.39 17.49
CA ILE A 6 15.73 -18.52 16.37
C ILE A 6 15.60 -17.05 16.80
N SER A 7 16.64 -16.25 16.58
CA SER A 7 16.58 -14.83 16.93
C SER A 7 15.67 -14.07 15.95
N LYS A 8 14.99 -13.02 16.45
CA LYS A 8 14.13 -12.16 15.61
C LYS A 8 14.93 -11.49 14.49
N GLU A 9 16.21 -11.22 14.76
CA GLU A 9 17.17 -10.65 13.84
C GLU A 9 17.39 -11.59 12.65
N ARG A 10 17.52 -12.90 12.89
CA ARG A 10 17.69 -13.90 11.82
C ARG A 10 16.44 -14.05 10.96
N VAL A 11 15.26 -13.96 11.56
CA VAL A 11 13.99 -13.94 10.80
C VAL A 11 13.91 -12.68 9.94
N LEU A 12 14.24 -11.51 10.50
CA LEU A 12 14.25 -10.24 9.77
C LEU A 12 15.24 -10.26 8.60
N GLU A 13 16.46 -10.78 8.83
CA GLU A 13 17.49 -10.90 7.81
C GLU A 13 17.06 -11.81 6.66
N HIS A 14 16.44 -12.97 6.97
CA HIS A 14 15.90 -13.87 5.96
C HIS A 14 14.88 -13.16 5.04
N PHE A 15 13.94 -12.41 5.61
CA PHE A 15 12.95 -11.69 4.80
C PHE A 15 13.58 -10.52 4.05
N LYS A 16 14.49 -9.74 4.65
CA LYS A 16 15.20 -8.68 3.93
C LYS A 16 15.94 -9.20 2.71
N ALA A 17 16.72 -10.27 2.86
CA ALA A 17 17.43 -10.89 1.75
C ALA A 17 16.48 -11.35 0.62
N THR A 18 15.29 -11.83 0.97
CA THR A 18 14.28 -12.26 -0.01
C THR A 18 13.70 -11.09 -0.80
N TRP A 19 13.51 -9.92 -0.18
CA TRP A 19 12.84 -8.76 -0.78
C TRP A 19 13.81 -7.73 -1.39
N GLU A 20 15.04 -7.67 -0.91
CA GLU A 20 16.11 -6.80 -1.42
C GLU A 20 16.90 -7.45 -2.55
N CYS A 21 16.78 -8.77 -2.76
CA CYS A 21 17.28 -9.43 -3.96
C CYS A 21 16.64 -8.77 -5.19
N PRO A 22 17.43 -8.14 -6.08
CA PRO A 22 16.89 -7.60 -7.32
C PRO A 22 16.16 -8.73 -8.05
N ARG A 23 14.89 -8.51 -8.40
CA ARG A 23 14.26 -9.39 -9.38
C ARG A 23 15.20 -9.45 -10.59
N PRO A 24 15.50 -10.64 -11.15
CA PRO A 24 16.29 -10.71 -12.36
C PRO A 24 15.72 -9.68 -13.34
N VAL A 25 16.58 -8.78 -13.81
CA VAL A 25 16.22 -7.79 -14.82
C VAL A 25 15.52 -8.59 -15.92
N GLU A 26 14.26 -8.26 -16.23
CA GLU A 26 13.56 -8.85 -17.36
C GLU A 26 14.46 -8.62 -18.57
N ASN A 27 15.14 -9.69 -19.02
CA ASN A 27 15.99 -9.62 -20.20
C ASN A 27 15.12 -9.08 -21.34
N GLU A 28 15.65 -8.04 -21.99
CA GLU A 28 15.02 -7.26 -23.03
C GLU A 28 14.21 -8.14 -24.00
N VAL A 29 12.90 -7.91 -24.03
CA VAL A 29 12.04 -8.46 -25.08
C VAL A 29 12.51 -7.83 -26.40
N PRO A 30 12.86 -8.61 -27.44
CA PRO A 30 13.40 -8.07 -28.69
C PRO A 30 12.50 -6.99 -29.30
N SER A 31 13.07 -5.79 -29.40
CA SER A 31 12.54 -4.61 -30.08
C SER A 31 12.45 -4.87 -31.58
N HIS A 32 11.30 -5.32 -32.08
CA HIS A 32 10.81 -5.04 -33.43
C HIS A 32 9.32 -5.37 -33.49
N ASN A 33 8.47 -4.38 -33.21
CA ASN A 33 7.10 -4.38 -33.71
C ASN A 33 6.86 -3.02 -34.39
N PRO A 34 6.38 -2.99 -35.65
CA PRO A 34 6.11 -1.74 -36.34
C PRO A 34 5.02 -0.97 -35.61
N SER A 35 5.25 0.33 -35.42
CA SER A 35 4.37 1.24 -34.70
C SER A 35 2.96 1.20 -35.30
N PRO A 36 1.89 0.93 -34.51
CA PRO A 36 0.55 1.15 -34.98
C PRO A 36 0.34 2.66 -35.14
N THR A 37 -0.29 3.02 -36.24
CA THR A 37 -0.83 4.34 -36.58
C THR A 37 -1.32 5.08 -35.34
N ILE A 38 -0.95 6.36 -35.22
CA ILE A 38 -1.50 7.30 -34.23
C ILE A 38 -3.02 7.32 -34.42
N GLN A 39 -3.71 6.51 -33.64
CA GLN A 39 -5.13 6.70 -33.37
C GLN A 39 -5.20 7.88 -32.40
N ASP A 40 -6.14 8.79 -32.63
CA ASP A 40 -6.41 9.93 -31.77
C ASP A 40 -6.36 9.53 -30.28
N PRO A 41 -5.90 10.42 -29.38
CA PRO A 41 -5.80 10.11 -27.96
C PRO A 41 -7.16 9.55 -27.51
N PRO A 42 -7.20 8.39 -26.82
CA PRO A 42 -8.44 7.87 -26.28
C PRO A 42 -9.08 8.99 -25.48
N GLU A 43 -10.38 9.23 -25.75
CA GLU A 43 -11.21 10.19 -25.05
C GLU A 43 -10.80 10.25 -23.58
N ARG A 44 -10.55 11.48 -23.11
CA ARG A 44 -10.28 11.79 -21.71
C ARG A 44 -11.13 10.84 -20.85
N PRO A 45 -10.53 10.02 -19.95
CA PRO A 45 -11.28 9.04 -19.19
C PRO A 45 -12.49 9.72 -18.56
N PRO A 46 -13.64 9.01 -18.52
CA PRO A 46 -14.90 9.57 -18.06
C PRO A 46 -14.63 10.31 -16.77
N VAL A 47 -15.00 11.60 -16.73
CA VAL A 47 -14.77 12.55 -15.62
C VAL A 47 -14.70 11.74 -14.34
N LEU A 48 -13.49 11.52 -13.82
CA LEU A 48 -13.32 10.70 -12.64
C LEU A 48 -14.20 11.33 -11.59
N GLU A 49 -15.26 10.61 -11.20
CA GLU A 49 -16.31 11.17 -10.36
C GLU A 49 -15.61 11.79 -9.16
N SER A 50 -15.78 13.11 -8.99
CA SER A 50 -15.02 13.83 -7.96
C SER A 50 -15.21 13.10 -6.64
N LEU A 51 -14.12 12.78 -5.95
CA LEU A 51 -14.20 12.05 -4.69
C LEU A 51 -14.77 12.96 -3.61
N THR A 52 -16.09 13.11 -3.58
CA THR A 52 -16.79 14.02 -2.69
C THR A 52 -16.63 13.58 -1.23
N PRO A 53 -16.81 14.48 -0.26
CA PRO A 53 -16.79 14.10 1.14
C PRO A 53 -17.76 12.96 1.50
N LYS A 54 -18.89 12.83 0.77
CA LYS A 54 -19.87 11.74 0.94
C LYS A 54 -19.27 10.38 0.55
N VAL A 55 -18.55 10.33 -0.57
CA VAL A 55 -17.86 9.13 -1.06
C VAL A 55 -16.76 8.72 -0.09
N VAL A 56 -15.92 9.66 0.34
CA VAL A 56 -14.88 9.40 1.34
C VAL A 56 -15.47 8.93 2.67
N ALA A 57 -16.58 9.54 3.11
CA ALA A 57 -17.28 9.11 4.33
C ALA A 57 -17.82 7.68 4.22
N ALA A 58 -18.30 7.25 3.05
CA ALA A 58 -18.72 5.87 2.82
C ALA A 58 -17.54 4.90 2.92
N SER A 59 -16.41 5.22 2.27
CA SER A 59 -15.19 4.41 2.36
C SER A 59 -14.63 4.31 3.77
N LEU A 60 -14.67 5.39 4.56
CA LEU A 60 -14.26 5.40 5.96
C LEU A 60 -15.18 4.57 6.87
N ARG A 61 -16.48 4.51 6.57
CA ARG A 61 -17.44 3.66 7.30
C ARG A 61 -17.24 2.17 6.98
N ALA A 62 -16.93 1.86 5.73
CA ALA A 62 -16.68 0.50 5.27
C ALA A 62 -15.28 -0.01 5.62
N ALA A 63 -14.37 0.85 6.08
CA ALA A 63 -13.01 0.46 6.43
C ALA A 63 -12.98 -0.29 7.77
N GLU A 64 -12.54 -1.55 7.75
CA GLU A 64 -12.24 -2.32 8.95
C GLU A 64 -11.06 -1.70 9.71
N ASN A 65 -11.12 -1.70 11.04
CA ASN A 65 -10.02 -1.19 11.86
C ASN A 65 -8.78 -2.07 11.71
N SER A 66 -7.82 -1.59 10.92
CA SER A 66 -6.48 -2.16 10.80
C SER A 66 -5.46 -1.25 11.49
N ALA A 67 -4.29 -1.79 11.81
CA ALA A 67 -3.19 -1.00 12.35
C ALA A 67 -2.79 0.14 11.38
N PRO A 68 -2.41 1.32 11.90
CA PRO A 68 -1.94 2.42 11.08
C PRO A 68 -0.55 2.14 10.49
N GLY A 69 -0.19 2.91 9.47
CA GLY A 69 1.14 2.88 8.85
C GLY A 69 2.17 3.66 9.67
N PRO A 70 3.30 4.04 9.04
CA PRO A 70 4.33 4.88 9.66
C PRO A 70 3.81 6.19 10.26
N ASP A 71 2.73 6.78 9.70
CA ASP A 71 2.15 8.04 10.18
C ASP A 71 1.40 7.92 11.52
N LEU A 72 1.12 6.70 11.99
CA LEU A 72 0.33 6.39 13.19
C LEU A 72 -1.12 6.93 13.16
N ILE A 73 -1.62 7.37 12.00
CA ILE A 73 -2.98 7.88 11.84
C ILE A 73 -3.92 6.71 11.52
N SER A 74 -4.87 6.44 12.42
CA SER A 74 -5.87 5.39 12.24
C SER A 74 -7.12 5.91 11.52
N TYR A 75 -8.00 5.01 11.05
CA TYR A 75 -9.33 5.43 10.56
C TYR A 75 -10.16 6.15 11.62
N LYS A 76 -9.94 5.87 12.91
CA LYS A 76 -10.58 6.59 14.01
C LYS A 76 -10.10 8.04 14.05
N HIS A 77 -8.79 8.26 13.95
CA HIS A 77 -8.23 9.62 13.90
C HIS A 77 -8.83 10.40 12.73
N TRP A 78 -8.91 9.83 11.52
CA TRP A 78 -9.54 10.50 10.37
C TRP A 78 -11.00 10.90 10.60
N ARG A 79 -11.77 10.10 11.35
CA ARG A 79 -13.16 10.44 11.71
C ARG A 79 -13.25 11.61 12.69
N GLU A 80 -12.23 11.80 13.51
CA GLU A 80 -12.16 12.82 14.58
C GLU A 80 -11.52 14.13 14.09
N ILE A 81 -10.40 14.06 13.35
CA ILE A 81 -9.64 15.23 12.89
C ILE A 81 -10.23 15.90 11.64
N ASP A 82 -10.91 15.12 10.78
CA ASP A 82 -11.65 15.66 9.63
C ASP A 82 -13.11 15.18 9.66
N PRO A 83 -13.94 15.68 10.60
CA PRO A 83 -15.35 15.31 10.68
C PRO A 83 -16.12 15.63 9.39
N SER A 84 -15.65 16.60 8.61
CA SER A 84 -16.28 17.00 7.36
C SER A 84 -15.87 16.15 6.15
N ARG A 85 -14.79 15.36 6.26
CA ARG A 85 -14.15 14.59 5.18
C ARG A 85 -13.67 15.47 4.00
N LYS A 86 -13.58 16.79 4.21
CA LYS A 86 -13.19 17.75 3.17
C LYS A 86 -11.70 17.70 2.89
N VAL A 87 -10.87 17.46 3.90
CA VAL A 87 -9.42 17.41 3.76
C VAL A 87 -9.04 16.18 2.95
N LEU A 88 -9.50 14.99 3.37
CA LEU A 88 -9.23 13.76 2.63
C LEU A 88 -9.77 13.80 1.20
N SER A 89 -11.00 14.29 1.02
CA SER A 89 -11.61 14.49 -0.31
C SER A 89 -10.72 15.37 -1.20
N ARG A 90 -10.23 16.50 -0.70
CA ARG A 90 -9.34 17.38 -1.47
C ARG A 90 -8.02 16.71 -1.80
N ILE A 91 -7.37 16.06 -0.83
CA ILE A 91 -6.09 15.36 -1.04
C ILE A 91 -6.26 14.32 -2.14
N PHE A 92 -7.30 13.48 -2.08
CA PHE A 92 -7.51 12.44 -3.07
C PHE A 92 -7.77 13.01 -4.46
N ASN A 93 -8.62 14.04 -4.59
CA ASN A 93 -8.86 14.68 -5.89
C ASN A 93 -7.59 15.36 -6.45
N ILE A 94 -6.71 15.90 -5.59
CA ILE A 94 -5.40 16.42 -6.03
C ILE A 94 -4.57 15.27 -6.60
N CYS A 95 -4.45 14.16 -5.87
CA CYS A 95 -3.68 12.98 -6.31
C CYS A 95 -4.17 12.48 -7.68
N LEU A 96 -5.49 12.37 -7.84
CA LEU A 96 -6.10 11.96 -9.11
C LEU A 96 -5.85 12.94 -10.25
N LYS A 97 -5.90 14.25 -9.96
CA LYS A 97 -5.67 15.30 -10.96
C LYS A 97 -4.21 15.34 -11.44
N ILE A 98 -3.26 15.12 -10.54
CA ILE A 98 -1.82 15.14 -10.88
C ILE A 98 -1.28 13.76 -11.27
N ALA A 99 -2.10 12.71 -11.16
CA ALA A 99 -1.73 11.31 -11.39
C ALA A 99 -0.51 10.86 -10.56
N ASP A 100 -0.41 11.34 -9.32
CA ASP A 100 0.68 11.01 -8.39
C ASP A 100 0.16 11.01 -6.94
N ILE A 101 0.91 10.38 -6.04
CA ILE A 101 0.61 10.27 -4.62
C ILE A 101 1.76 10.84 -3.78
N PRO A 102 1.49 11.29 -2.54
CA PRO A 102 2.54 11.72 -1.62
C PRO A 102 3.63 10.65 -1.44
N ASP A 103 4.90 11.04 -1.47
CA ASP A 103 6.01 10.09 -1.31
C ASP A 103 5.95 9.33 0.02
N VAL A 104 5.42 9.95 1.07
CA VAL A 104 5.20 9.30 2.36
C VAL A 104 4.29 8.06 2.26
N TRP A 105 3.31 8.07 1.36
CA TRP A 105 2.41 6.93 1.12
C TRP A 105 3.07 5.78 0.37
N LYS A 106 4.21 6.03 -0.30
CA LYS A 106 5.03 4.99 -0.95
C LYS A 106 5.82 4.17 0.07
N SER A 107 5.87 4.62 1.33
CA SER A 107 6.53 3.92 2.44
C SER A 107 5.55 3.08 3.26
N SER A 108 6.04 2.00 3.86
CA SER A 108 5.27 1.17 4.79
C SER A 108 6.16 0.61 5.90
N LYS A 109 5.55 0.24 7.02
CA LYS A 109 6.27 -0.43 8.12
C LYS A 109 6.02 -1.93 8.04
N THR A 110 7.06 -2.72 7.81
CA THR A 110 6.95 -4.18 7.88
C THR A 110 7.13 -4.66 9.32
N ILE A 111 6.18 -5.47 9.79
CA ILE A 111 6.26 -6.19 11.06
C ILE A 111 6.20 -7.70 10.80
N LEU A 112 6.83 -8.49 11.67
CA LEU A 112 6.78 -9.95 11.60
C LEU A 112 5.77 -10.47 12.61
N ILE A 113 4.81 -11.27 12.15
CA ILE A 113 3.84 -11.95 13.01
C ILE A 113 4.06 -13.46 12.90
N HIS A 114 4.24 -14.12 14.03
CA HIS A 114 4.30 -15.57 14.13
C HIS A 114 2.91 -16.18 13.97
N LYS A 115 2.81 -17.27 13.20
CA LYS A 115 1.60 -18.03 12.95
C LYS A 115 1.94 -19.53 12.90
N GLY A 116 1.29 -20.33 13.74
CA GLY A 116 1.51 -21.77 13.84
C GLY A 116 2.17 -22.15 15.16
N ASP A 117 2.77 -23.34 15.22
CA ASP A 117 3.18 -23.94 16.49
C ASP A 117 4.51 -23.37 17.02
N SER A 118 5.60 -23.54 16.26
CA SER A 118 6.94 -23.18 16.74
C SER A 118 7.43 -21.85 16.17
N PRO A 119 7.90 -20.89 17.01
CA PRO A 119 8.55 -19.67 16.54
C PRO A 119 9.97 -19.92 15.98
N ASP A 120 10.52 -21.13 16.16
CA ASP A 120 11.85 -21.49 15.64
C ASP A 120 11.85 -21.82 14.14
N ILE A 121 10.66 -22.00 13.56
CA ILE A 121 10.45 -22.31 12.15
C ILE A 121 10.22 -21.00 11.40
N ILE A 122 11.13 -20.63 10.48
CA ILE A 122 11.06 -19.37 9.71
C ILE A 122 9.75 -19.29 8.91
N GLU A 123 9.32 -20.42 8.37
CA GLU A 123 8.10 -20.61 7.58
C GLU A 123 6.83 -20.37 8.40
N ASN A 124 6.92 -20.24 9.73
CA ASN A 124 5.81 -19.84 10.60
C ASN A 124 5.74 -18.32 10.80
N TRP A 125 6.71 -17.55 10.31
CA TRP A 125 6.66 -16.08 10.37
C TRP A 125 6.03 -15.51 9.10
N ARG A 126 5.20 -14.49 9.27
CA ARG A 126 4.55 -13.77 8.17
C ARG A 126 4.96 -12.30 8.24
N PRO A 127 5.62 -11.76 7.21
CA PRO A 127 5.81 -10.32 7.10
C PRO A 127 4.48 -9.67 6.76
N ILE A 128 4.12 -8.62 7.49
CA ILE A 128 2.92 -7.81 7.26
C ILE A 128 3.38 -6.36 7.09
N SER A 129 3.05 -5.80 5.92
CA SER A 129 3.30 -4.40 5.61
C SER A 129 2.13 -3.54 6.11
N LEU A 130 2.45 -2.55 6.93
CA LEU A 130 1.51 -1.57 7.45
C LEU A 130 1.68 -0.27 6.67
N SER A 131 0.76 0.01 5.76
CA SER A 131 0.70 1.27 5.01
C SER A 131 -0.22 2.28 5.70
N ASP A 132 -0.02 3.56 5.40
CA ASP A 132 -0.84 4.65 5.93
C ASP A 132 -2.32 4.47 5.61
N THR A 133 -3.19 4.82 6.55
CA THR A 133 -4.63 4.60 6.39
C THR A 133 -5.24 5.48 5.30
N ALA A 134 -4.70 6.67 5.09
CA ALA A 134 -5.11 7.53 3.98
C ALA A 134 -4.77 6.89 2.63
N TYR A 135 -3.57 6.33 2.49
CA TYR A 135 -3.17 5.60 1.29
C TYR A 135 -4.07 4.37 1.04
N LYS A 136 -4.33 3.57 2.08
CA LYS A 136 -5.25 2.42 2.00
C LYS A 136 -6.66 2.80 1.55
N LEU A 137 -7.14 3.99 1.93
CA LEU A 137 -8.43 4.51 1.47
C LEU A 137 -8.36 4.96 0.01
N PHE A 138 -7.27 5.63 -0.37
CA PHE A 138 -7.07 6.15 -1.71
C PHE A 138 -7.03 5.04 -2.76
N MET A 139 -6.33 3.94 -2.49
CA MET A 139 -6.19 2.79 -3.40
C MET A 139 -7.49 2.04 -3.75
N LYS A 140 -8.64 2.49 -3.21
CA LYS A 140 -9.97 1.99 -3.60
C LYS A 140 -10.56 2.72 -4.81
N TYR A 141 -9.89 3.75 -5.29
CA TYR A 141 -10.29 4.62 -6.41
C TYR A 141 -9.24 4.56 -7.50
#